data_AF-B4MV17-F1
#
_entry.id   AF-B4MV17-F1
#
_cell.length_a   1.000
_cell.length_b   1.000
_cell.length_c   1.000
_cell.angle_alpha   90.00
_cell.angle_beta   90.00
_cell.angle_gamma   90.00
#
_symmetry.space_group_name_H-M   'P 1'
#
loop_
_entity.id
_entity.type
_entity.pdbx_description
1 polymer ?
#
loop_
_entity_poly.entity_id
_entity_poly.type
_entity_poly.pdbx_seq_one_letter_code
_entity_poly.pdbx_strand_id
1 'polypeptide(L)'
;MPAPTAAGVKPQFKFPMHDIHLKKSLGNLKVACILALAAPMCFYVFHNLPRKMKYKNFYSNYDPMDAFDRMMNGGYLSSCPPGSGGKKKDDKKKKK
;
A
#
# COMPACT_ATOMS: atom_id res chain seq x y z
N MET A 1 53.67 -50.27 -8.38
CA MET A 1 52.59 -51.10 -7.81
C MET A 1 51.31 -50.28 -7.85
N PRO A 2 50.25 -50.70 -8.56
CA PRO A 2 48.99 -49.96 -8.59
C PRO A 2 48.19 -50.19 -7.30
N ALA A 3 47.55 -49.12 -6.80
CA ALA A 3 46.76 -49.14 -5.59
C ALA A 3 45.53 -50.06 -5.73
N PRO A 4 45.09 -50.74 -4.65
CA PRO A 4 43.94 -51.63 -4.69
C PRO A 4 42.67 -50.82 -4.99
N THR A 5 42.03 -51.10 -6.12
CA THR A 5 40.69 -50.63 -6.45
C THR A 5 39.72 -51.20 -5.42
N ALA A 6 39.23 -50.34 -4.52
CA ALA A 6 38.21 -50.68 -3.54
C ALA A 6 36.89 -51.06 -4.26
N ALA A 7 36.79 -52.32 -4.65
CA ALA A 7 35.53 -52.95 -5.05
C ALA A 7 34.67 -53.07 -3.78
N GLY A 8 33.52 -52.36 -3.74
CA GLY A 8 32.42 -52.78 -2.85
C GLY A 8 31.65 -51.71 -2.08
N VAL A 9 32.05 -50.44 -2.03
CA VAL A 9 31.25 -49.43 -1.30
C VAL A 9 30.27 -48.78 -2.27
N LYS A 10 29.05 -49.31 -2.35
CA LYS A 10 27.93 -48.64 -3.05
C LYS A 10 27.74 -47.27 -2.37
N PRO A 11 27.61 -46.15 -3.13
CA PRO A 11 27.37 -44.85 -2.52
C PRO A 11 26.09 -44.94 -1.67
N GLN A 12 26.20 -44.62 -0.37
CA GLN A 12 25.07 -44.73 0.57
C GLN A 12 23.94 -43.74 0.28
N PHE A 13 24.16 -42.78 -0.63
CA PHE A 13 23.15 -41.81 -1.04
C PHE A 13 22.67 -42.09 -2.47
N LYS A 14 21.36 -42.35 -2.60
CA LYS A 14 20.69 -42.52 -3.89
C LYS A 14 19.85 -41.27 -4.17
N PHE A 15 20.23 -40.52 -5.20
CA PHE A 15 19.45 -39.37 -5.65
C PHE A 15 18.04 -39.82 -6.06
N PRO A 16 17.00 -39.05 -5.75
CA PRO A 16 15.67 -39.31 -6.29
C PRO A 16 15.75 -39.20 -7.82
N MET A 17 15.43 -40.27 -8.55
CA MET A 17 15.48 -40.27 -10.03
C MET A 17 14.10 -40.04 -10.68
N HIS A 18 13.00 -40.17 -9.93
CA HIS A 18 11.63 -40.04 -10.43
C HIS A 18 10.90 -38.83 -9.81
N ASP A 19 9.92 -38.29 -10.56
CA ASP A 19 9.00 -37.21 -10.16
C ASP A 19 9.65 -35.87 -9.75
N ILE A 20 10.93 -35.65 -10.05
CA ILE A 20 11.65 -34.43 -9.70
C ILE A 20 10.98 -33.21 -10.36
N HIS A 21 10.63 -33.33 -11.64
CA HIS A 21 9.97 -32.26 -12.38
C HIS A 21 8.56 -31.99 -11.85
N LEU A 22 7.80 -33.04 -11.54
CA LEU A 22 6.44 -32.92 -11.02
C LEU A 22 6.42 -32.24 -9.64
N LYS A 23 7.31 -32.66 -8.74
CA LYS A 23 7.47 -32.02 -7.42
C LYS A 23 7.89 -30.56 -7.52
N LYS A 24 8.78 -30.23 -8.45
CA LYS A 24 9.22 -28.85 -8.71
C LYS A 24 8.08 -27.99 -9.27
N SER A 25 7.33 -28.50 -10.23
CA SER A 25 6.17 -27.79 -10.81
C SER A 25 5.07 -27.55 -9.79
N LEU A 26 4.75 -28.52 -8.93
CA LEU A 26 3.79 -28.35 -7.83
C LEU A 26 4.26 -27.32 -6.80
N GLY A 27 5.56 -27.33 -6.47
CA GLY A 27 6.15 -26.30 -5.60
C GLY A 27 5.99 -24.90 -6.19
N ASN A 28 6.31 -24.75 -7.48
CA ASN A 28 6.17 -23.47 -8.18
C ASN A 28 4.71 -23.02 -8.28
N LEU A 29 3.78 -23.94 -8.55
CA LEU A 29 2.35 -23.65 -8.59
C LEU A 29 1.85 -23.11 -7.24
N LYS A 30 2.24 -23.76 -6.14
CA LYS A 30 1.90 -23.31 -4.78
C LYS A 30 2.39 -21.89 -4.51
N VAL A 31 3.65 -21.61 -4.86
CA VAL A 31 4.23 -20.26 -4.68
C VAL A 31 3.53 -19.24 -5.58
N ALA A 32 3.23 -19.59 -6.83
CA ALA A 32 2.52 -18.72 -7.75
C ALA A 32 1.12 -18.36 -7.23
N CYS A 33 0.36 -19.32 -6.70
CA CYS A 33 -0.96 -19.05 -6.11
C CYS A 33 -0.87 -18.09 -4.90
N ILE A 34 0.12 -18.28 -4.02
CA ILE A 34 0.33 -17.39 -2.88
C ILE A 34 0.65 -15.97 -3.35
N LEU A 35 1.57 -15.82 -4.31
CA LEU A 35 1.95 -14.51 -4.86
C LEU A 35 0.78 -13.84 -5.60
N ALA A 36 0.00 -14.62 -6.35
CA ALA A 36 -1.17 -14.12 -7.07
C ALA A 36 -2.25 -13.56 -6.14
N LEU A 37 -2.40 -14.10 -4.93
CA LEU A 37 -3.32 -13.56 -3.92
C LEU A 37 -2.68 -12.40 -3.13
N ALA A 38 -1.37 -12.47 -2.86
CA ALA A 38 -0.66 -11.44 -2.14
C ALA A 38 -0.57 -10.11 -2.92
N ALA A 39 -0.30 -10.17 -4.22
CA ALA A 39 -0.16 -8.97 -5.06
C ALA A 39 -1.37 -8.03 -5.04
N PRO A 40 -2.62 -8.47 -5.30
CA PRO A 40 -3.79 -7.59 -5.23
C PRO A 40 -4.10 -7.12 -3.80
N MET A 41 -3.83 -7.95 -2.78
CA MET A 41 -3.97 -7.55 -1.38
C MET A 41 -3.02 -6.41 -1.02
N CYS A 42 -1.74 -6.53 -1.38
CA CYS A 42 -0.75 -5.47 -1.20
C CYS A 42 -1.17 -4.21 -1.95
N PHE A 43 -1.60 -4.32 -3.21
CA PHE A 43 -2.07 -3.17 -3.97
C PHE A 43 -3.27 -2.48 -3.32
N TYR A 44 -4.23 -3.25 -2.80
CA TYR A 44 -5.37 -2.69 -2.09
C TYR A 44 -4.96 -1.91 -0.84
N VAL A 45 -4.11 -2.52 0.00
CA VAL A 45 -3.66 -1.93 1.27
C VAL A 45 -2.79 -0.70 1.05
N PHE A 46 -1.84 -0.74 0.12
CA PHE A 46 -0.87 0.34 -0.05
C PHE A 46 -1.32 1.45 -1.02
N HIS A 47 -2.26 1.18 -1.91
CA HIS A 47 -2.69 2.16 -2.90
C HIS A 47 -4.13 2.62 -2.71
N ASN A 48 -5.07 1.68 -2.62
CA ASN A 48 -6.49 2.03 -2.61
C ASN A 48 -6.97 2.51 -1.23
N LEU A 49 -6.53 1.85 -0.16
CA LEU A 49 -6.90 2.19 1.21
C LEU A 49 -6.42 3.60 1.63
N PRO A 50 -5.14 4.00 1.45
CA PRO A 50 -4.70 5.34 1.85
C PRO A 50 -5.40 6.44 1.05
N ARG A 51 -5.75 6.20 -0.22
CA ARG A 51 -6.57 7.15 -0.99
C ARG A 51 -7.92 7.36 -0.30
N LYS A 52 -8.64 6.28 -0.01
CA LYS A 52 -9.96 6.36 0.66
C LYS A 52 -9.85 7.02 2.04
N MET A 53 -8.82 6.71 2.81
CA MET A 53 -8.58 7.32 4.12
C MET A 53 -8.29 8.81 4.02
N LYS A 54 -7.49 9.26 3.04
CA LYS A 54 -7.25 10.69 2.80
C LYS A 54 -8.54 11.47 2.53
N TYR A 55 -9.39 10.95 1.64
CA TYR A 55 -10.69 11.58 1.36
C TYR A 55 -11.59 11.59 2.60
N LYS A 56 -11.66 10.47 3.34
CA LYS A 56 -12.46 10.38 4.57
C LYS A 56 -11.98 11.40 5.62
N ASN A 57 -10.67 11.50 5.84
CA ASN A 57 -10.07 12.40 6.83
C ASN A 57 -10.20 13.87 6.42
N PHE A 58 -10.17 14.16 5.11
CA PHE A 58 -10.42 15.52 4.62
C PHE A 58 -11.84 15.94 5.01
N TYR A 59 -12.85 15.14 4.65
CA TYR A 59 -14.26 15.50 4.90
C TYR A 59 -14.73 15.31 6.34
N SER A 60 -13.98 14.61 7.21
CA SER A 60 -14.40 14.42 8.60
C SER A 60 -14.37 15.71 9.41
N ASN A 61 -13.50 16.66 9.06
CA ASN A 61 -13.35 17.94 9.75
C ASN A 61 -13.42 19.14 8.78
N TYR A 62 -13.91 18.93 7.56
CA TYR A 62 -13.98 19.99 6.56
C TYR A 62 -15.16 20.91 6.86
N ASP A 63 -14.87 22.18 7.17
CA ASP A 63 -15.88 23.24 7.20
C ASP A 63 -15.91 23.95 5.82
N PRO A 64 -17.00 23.79 5.05
CA PRO A 64 -17.11 24.42 3.72
C PRO A 64 -17.08 25.94 3.79
N MET A 65 -17.56 26.55 4.88
CA MET A 65 -17.60 28.01 5.00
C MET A 65 -16.21 28.59 5.30
N ASP A 66 -15.41 27.93 6.12
CA ASP A 66 -14.03 28.37 6.38
C ASP A 66 -13.15 28.24 5.12
N ALA A 67 -13.32 27.16 4.34
CA ALA A 67 -12.63 27.00 3.08
C ALA A 67 -13.06 28.05 2.03
N PHE A 68 -14.35 28.38 1.98
CA PHE A 68 -14.89 29.43 1.12
C PHE A 68 -14.34 30.80 1.50
N ASP A 69 -14.32 31.15 2.79
CA ASP A 69 -13.75 32.41 3.27
C ASP A 69 -12.27 32.54 2.89
N ARG A 70 -11.49 31.46 2.99
CA ARG A 70 -10.09 31.44 2.54
C ARG A 70 -9.97 31.66 1.03
N MET A 71 -10.86 31.08 0.22
CA MET A 71 -10.86 31.26 -1.23
C MET A 71 -11.30 32.67 -1.65
N MET A 72 -12.30 33.23 -0.98
CA MET A 72 -12.80 34.59 -1.21
C MET A 72 -11.76 35.63 -0.82
N ASN A 73 -11.14 35.49 0.35
CA ASN A 73 -10.06 36.37 0.79
C ASN A 73 -8.80 36.22 -0.06
N GLY A 74 -8.57 35.03 -0.63
CA GLY A 74 -7.52 34.78 -1.61
C GLY A 74 -7.79 35.36 -3.00
N GLY A 75 -8.96 35.95 -3.24
CA GLY A 75 -9.32 36.55 -4.52
C GLY A 75 -9.46 35.53 -5.66
N TYR A 76 -9.63 34.24 -5.35
CA TYR A 76 -9.78 33.18 -6.34
C TYR A 76 -11.17 33.16 -7.00
N LEU A 77 -12.13 33.90 -6.44
CA LEU A 77 -13.52 33.90 -6.88
C LEU A 77 -13.83 35.18 -7.65
N SER A 78 -14.11 35.06 -8.95
CA SER A 78 -14.58 36.18 -9.78
C SER A 78 -15.99 36.65 -9.37
N SER A 79 -16.83 35.74 -8.88
CA SER A 79 -18.19 36.03 -8.42
C SER A 79 -18.26 36.72 -7.05
N CYS A 80 -17.20 36.60 -6.23
CA CYS A 80 -17.12 37.23 -4.92
C CYS A 80 -15.78 37.96 -4.79
N PRO A 81 -15.71 39.24 -5.17
CA PRO A 81 -14.47 40.00 -5.11
C PRO A 81 -13.92 40.04 -3.68
N PRO A 82 -12.57 40.04 -3.52
CA PRO A 82 -11.95 40.03 -2.21
C PRO A 82 -12.43 41.23 -1.38
N GLY A 83 -13.13 40.95 -0.28
CA GLY A 83 -13.73 41.96 0.61
C GLY A 83 -15.27 42.06 0.58
N SER A 84 -15.98 41.29 -0.25
CA SER A 84 -17.46 41.31 -0.27
C SER A 84 -18.13 40.45 0.80
N GLY A 85 -17.40 39.58 1.50
CA GLY A 85 -17.93 38.75 2.59
C GLY A 85 -17.75 39.44 3.95
N GLY A 86 -18.81 39.43 4.74
CA GLY A 86 -18.88 40.16 6.01
C GLY A 86 -17.72 39.88 6.96
N LYS A 87 -17.21 40.95 7.61
CA LYS A 87 -16.20 40.91 8.66
C LYS A 87 -16.51 39.80 9.69
N LYS A 88 -15.65 38.78 9.78
CA LYS A 88 -15.60 37.93 10.99
C LYS A 88 -15.26 38.84 12.18
N LYS A 89 -16.22 39.01 13.09
CA LYS A 89 -15.98 39.61 14.40
C LYS A 89 -15.01 38.71 15.15
N ASP A 90 -13.88 39.27 15.55
CA ASP A 90 -12.97 38.65 16.51
C ASP A 90 -13.72 38.32 17.79
N ASP A 91 -13.85 37.03 18.09
CA ASP A 91 -14.38 36.58 19.36
C ASP A 91 -13.44 37.04 20.49
N LYS A 92 -14.01 37.90 21.33
CA LYS A 92 -13.37 38.56 22.45
C LYS A 92 -12.95 37.51 23.47
N LYS A 93 -11.67 37.15 23.44
CA LYS A 93 -10.93 36.49 24.52
C LYS A 93 -11.03 37.33 25.80
N LYS A 94 -12.10 37.18 26.59
CA LYS A 94 -12.15 37.67 27.97
C LYS A 94 -11.70 36.55 28.90
N LYS A 95 -10.40 36.56 29.20
CA LYS A 95 -9.85 36.12 30.48
C LYS A 95 -10.50 36.95 31.60
N LYS A 96 -11.21 36.32 32.52
CA LYS A 96 -11.04 36.43 33.98
C LYS A 96 -12.01 35.47 34.65
#